data_AF-A0A9J6D1M1-F1
#
_entry.id   AF-A0A9J6D1M1-F1
#
_cell.length_a   1.000
_cell.length_b   1.000
_cell.length_c   1.000
_cell.angle_alpha   90.00
_cell.angle_beta   90.00
_cell.angle_gamma   90.00
#
_symmetry.space_group_name_H-M   'P 1'
#
loop_
_entity.id
_entity.type
_entity.pdbx_description
1 polymer ?
#
loop_
_entity_poly.entity_id
_entity_poly.type
_entity_poly.pdbx_seq_one_letter_code
_entity_poly.pdbx_strand_id
1 'polypeptide(L)'
;MKSLTDSVKFMSDEFEDMKKRLREATEEREALKRANEELRAKCKENDNIIQQLQKRVVQSEQYSRWSNEEIKGLIQQENECVAGLVGKIGDVLGEHIAPSDIEVCHRCPPENLESLT
;
A
#
# COMPACT_ATOMS: atom_id res chain seq x y z
N MET A 1 53.11 46.75 -22.30
CA MET A 1 53.30 45.28 -22.38
C MET A 1 52.94 44.57 -21.08
N LYS A 2 53.37 45.01 -19.88
CA LYS A 2 53.02 44.36 -18.59
C LYS A 2 51.51 44.16 -18.36
N SER A 3 50.69 45.19 -18.64
CA SER A 3 49.23 45.13 -18.43
C SER A 3 48.51 44.06 -19.27
N LEU A 4 48.96 43.81 -20.49
CA LEU A 4 48.36 42.78 -21.35
C LEU A 4 48.73 41.38 -20.85
N THR A 5 49.98 41.19 -20.42
CA THR A 5 50.44 39.93 -19.81
C THR A 5 49.64 39.62 -18.54
N ASP A 6 49.37 40.61 -17.71
CA ASP A 6 48.59 40.46 -16.47
C ASP A 6 47.12 40.10 -16.77
N SER A 7 46.49 40.74 -17.76
CA SER A 7 45.13 40.39 -18.20
C SER A 7 45.06 38.97 -18.80
N VAL A 8 46.05 38.57 -19.59
CA VAL A 8 46.11 37.21 -20.16
C VAL A 8 46.29 36.16 -19.07
N LYS A 9 47.12 36.45 -18.06
CA LYS A 9 47.29 35.56 -16.89
C LYS A 9 45.98 35.42 -16.12
N PHE A 10 45.32 36.53 -15.80
CA PHE A 10 44.02 36.51 -15.11
C PHE A 10 42.97 35.69 -15.87
N MET A 11 42.85 35.89 -17.18
CA MET A 11 41.93 35.10 -18.00
C MET A 11 42.29 33.61 -18.02
N SER A 12 43.58 33.26 -18.01
CA SER A 12 44.02 31.87 -17.93
C SER A 12 43.66 31.23 -16.59
N ASP A 13 43.82 31.96 -15.49
CA ASP A 13 43.50 31.48 -14.15
C ASP A 13 41.98 31.24 -14.00
N GLU A 14 41.15 32.19 -14.46
CA GLU A 14 39.68 32.05 -14.47
C GLU A 14 39.21 30.91 -15.37
N PHE A 15 39.88 30.72 -16.52
CA PHE A 15 39.55 29.61 -17.44
C PHE A 15 39.89 28.25 -16.83
N GLU A 16 40.96 28.15 -16.03
CA GLU A 16 41.25 26.91 -15.30
C GLU A 16 40.31 26.65 -14.14
N ASP A 17 39.92 27.69 -13.39
CA ASP A 17 38.92 27.53 -12.34
C ASP A 17 37.56 27.10 -12.93
N MET A 18 37.16 27.68 -14.06
CA MET A 18 35.94 27.28 -14.77
C MET A 18 36.00 25.83 -15.23
N LYS A 19 37.14 25.39 -15.79
CA LYS A 19 37.35 23.98 -16.17
C LYS A 19 37.27 23.05 -14.97
N LYS A 20 37.80 23.46 -13.81
CA LYS A 20 37.71 22.68 -12.57
C LYS A 20 36.26 22.53 -12.13
N ARG A 21 35.51 23.62 -12.00
CA ARG A 21 34.09 23.60 -11.63
C ARG A 21 33.25 22.77 -12.59
N LEU A 22 33.54 22.83 -13.90
CA LEU A 22 32.84 22.03 -14.90
C LEU A 22 33.09 20.52 -14.73
N ARG A 23 34.32 20.12 -14.38
CA ARG A 23 34.64 18.71 -14.07
C ARG A 23 33.90 18.26 -12.82
N GLU A 24 33.95 19.02 -11.74
CA GLU A 24 33.25 18.72 -10.49
C GLU A 24 31.75 18.59 -10.70
N ALA A 25 31.13 19.53 -11.42
CA ALA A 25 29.70 19.47 -11.75
C ALA A 25 29.35 18.26 -12.64
N THR A 26 30.25 17.85 -13.53
CA THR A 26 30.04 16.67 -14.37
C THR A 26 30.10 15.39 -13.53
N GLU A 27 31.07 15.29 -12.62
CA GLU A 27 31.22 14.17 -11.70
C GLU A 27 30.01 14.05 -10.77
N GLU A 28 29.56 15.16 -10.18
CA GLU A 28 28.38 15.19 -9.32
C GLU A 28 27.11 14.81 -10.10
N ARG A 29 26.95 15.32 -11.33
CA ARG A 29 25.81 14.95 -12.19
C ARG A 29 25.77 13.45 -12.46
N GLU A 30 26.91 12.83 -12.75
CA GLU A 30 26.96 11.38 -13.00
C GLU A 30 26.71 10.57 -11.71
N ALA A 31 27.21 11.02 -10.56
CA ALA A 31 26.89 10.41 -9.28
C ALA A 31 25.39 10.49 -8.96
N LEU A 32 24.78 11.66 -9.16
CA LEU A 32 23.34 11.86 -8.95
C LEU A 32 22.48 11.01 -9.88
N LYS A 33 22.87 10.85 -11.15
CA LYS A 33 22.17 9.95 -12.08
C LYS A 33 22.17 8.51 -11.58
N ARG A 34 23.33 8.00 -11.17
CA ARG A 34 23.44 6.63 -10.63
C ARG A 34 22.57 6.45 -9.39
N ALA A 35 22.65 7.39 -8.44
CA ALA A 35 21.82 7.35 -7.24
C ALA A 35 20.31 7.37 -7.57
N ASN A 36 19.90 8.15 -8.58
CA ASN A 36 18.51 8.20 -9.02
C ASN A 36 18.05 6.86 -9.64
N GLU A 37 18.89 6.24 -10.46
CA GLU A 37 18.63 4.92 -11.05
C GLU A 37 18.49 3.84 -9.98
N GLU A 38 19.40 3.81 -9.00
CA GLU A 38 19.34 2.90 -7.86
C GLU A 38 18.07 3.12 -7.03
N LEU A 39 17.71 4.37 -6.77
CA LEU A 39 16.51 4.70 -6.01
C LEU A 39 15.24 4.26 -6.75
N ARG A 40 15.16 4.49 -8.06
CA ARG A 40 14.04 4.03 -8.90
C ARG A 40 13.91 2.51 -8.87
N ALA A 41 15.02 1.79 -8.93
CA ALA A 41 15.02 0.32 -8.83
C ALA A 41 14.46 -0.14 -7.48
N LYS A 42 14.90 0.46 -6.37
CA LYS A 42 14.39 0.16 -5.02
C LYS A 42 12.91 0.49 -4.86
N CYS A 43 12.44 1.62 -5.40
CA CYS A 43 11.01 1.95 -5.39
C CYS A 43 10.17 0.87 -6.08
N LYS A 44 10.59 0.45 -7.28
CA LYS A 44 9.90 -0.61 -8.02
C LYS A 44 9.90 -1.95 -7.27
N GLU A 45 11.01 -2.29 -6.62
CA GLU A 45 11.09 -3.50 -5.79
C GLU A 45 10.13 -3.42 -4.60
N ASN A 46 10.12 -2.30 -3.88
CA ASN A 46 9.22 -2.08 -2.77
C ASN A 46 7.74 -2.13 -3.19
N ASP A 47 7.38 -1.54 -4.33
CA ASP A 47 6.01 -1.60 -4.86
C ASP A 47 5.58 -3.05 -5.12
N ASN A 48 6.47 -3.87 -5.67
CA ASN A 48 6.19 -5.30 -5.88
C ASN A 48 6.00 -6.03 -4.55
N ILE A 49 6.83 -5.75 -3.54
CA ILE A 49 6.70 -6.35 -2.20
C ILE A 49 5.37 -5.95 -1.58
N ILE A 50 5.00 -4.67 -1.64
CA ILE A 50 3.72 -4.17 -1.13
C ILE A 50 2.56 -4.91 -1.79
N GLN A 51 2.55 -5.04 -3.12
CA GLN A 51 1.50 -5.78 -3.83
C GLN A 51 1.42 -7.26 -3.41
N GLN A 52 2.57 -7.91 -3.21
CA GLN A 52 2.60 -9.30 -2.74
C GLN A 52 2.06 -9.43 -1.32
N LEU A 53 2.43 -8.53 -0.42
CA LEU A 53 1.95 -8.52 0.95
C LEU A 53 0.44 -8.26 1.01
N GLN A 54 -0.07 -7.30 0.22
CA GLN A 54 -1.50 -7.04 0.11
C GLN A 54 -2.27 -8.28 -0.32
N LYS A 55 -1.78 -9.00 -1.34
CA LYS A 55 -2.40 -10.28 -1.77
C LYS A 55 -2.42 -11.32 -0.65
N ARG A 56 -1.32 -11.44 0.10
CA ARG A 56 -1.24 -12.39 1.23
C ARG A 56 -2.18 -12.04 2.36
N VAL A 57 -2.34 -10.74 2.68
CA VAL A 57 -3.31 -10.27 3.67
C VAL A 57 -4.72 -10.64 3.23
N VAL A 58 -5.10 -10.32 2.00
CA VAL A 58 -6.43 -10.67 1.46
C VAL A 58 -6.67 -12.18 1.50
N GLN A 59 -5.69 -12.99 1.11
CA GLN A 59 -5.81 -14.45 1.20
C GLN A 59 -5.99 -14.94 2.64
N SER A 60 -5.24 -14.35 3.58
CA SER A 60 -5.35 -14.68 4.99
C SER A 60 -6.71 -14.31 5.56
N GLU A 61 -7.26 -13.16 5.17
CA GLU A 61 -8.59 -12.70 5.59
C GLU A 61 -9.71 -13.54 4.97
N GLN A 62 -9.57 -13.95 3.70
CA GLN A 62 -10.51 -14.86 3.07
C GLN A 62 -10.46 -16.23 3.74
N TYR A 63 -9.26 -16.74 4.04
CA TYR A 63 -9.09 -18.00 4.72
C TYR A 63 -9.68 -17.97 6.14
N SER A 64 -9.52 -16.87 6.88
CA SER A 64 -10.10 -16.76 8.23
C SER A 64 -11.62 -16.66 8.23
N ARG A 65 -12.23 -16.28 7.10
CA ARG A 65 -13.68 -16.15 6.92
C ARG A 65 -14.29 -17.27 6.07
N TRP A 66 -13.52 -18.30 5.72
CA TRP A 66 -13.93 -19.30 4.73
C TRP A 66 -15.22 -20.06 5.11
N SER A 67 -15.49 -20.17 6.41
CA SER A 67 -16.68 -20.81 6.99
C SER A 67 -17.65 -19.81 7.61
N ASN A 68 -17.47 -18.50 7.39
CA ASN A 68 -18.36 -17.47 7.89
C ASN A 68 -19.45 -17.20 6.86
N GLU A 69 -20.70 -17.38 7.27
CA GLU A 69 -21.87 -17.08 6.44
C GLU A 69 -22.51 -15.75 6.86
N GLU A 70 -22.74 -14.86 5.89
CA GLU A 70 -23.40 -13.57 6.13
C GLU A 70 -24.87 -13.61 5.69
N ILE A 71 -25.79 -13.41 6.63
CA ILE A 71 -27.23 -13.41 6.37
C ILE A 71 -27.76 -11.97 6.41
N LYS A 72 -28.22 -11.47 5.25
CA LYS A 72 -28.78 -10.12 5.08
C LYS A 72 -30.31 -10.13 5.03
N GLY A 73 -30.91 -8.97 5.30
CA GLY A 73 -32.37 -8.77 5.16
C GLY A 73 -33.21 -9.26 6.35
N LEU A 74 -32.58 -9.63 7.46
CA LEU A 74 -33.28 -9.99 8.69
C LEU A 74 -33.63 -8.73 9.50
N ILE A 75 -34.87 -8.64 9.95
CA ILE A 75 -35.33 -7.58 10.85
C ILE A 75 -34.69 -7.81 12.23
N GLN A 76 -34.13 -6.74 12.81
CA GLN A 76 -33.56 -6.77 14.16
C GLN A 76 -34.65 -6.59 15.21
N GLN A 77 -34.62 -7.41 16.26
CA GLN A 77 -35.54 -7.33 17.40
C GLN A 77 -34.77 -7.23 18.72
N GLU A 78 -35.34 -6.56 19.72
CA GLU A 78 -34.75 -6.53 21.06
C GLU A 78 -34.71 -7.93 21.68
N ASN A 79 -33.59 -8.27 22.33
CA ASN A 79 -33.36 -9.57 22.99
C ASN A 79 -33.54 -10.79 22.06
N GLU A 80 -33.27 -10.64 20.76
CA GLU A 80 -33.37 -11.74 19.81
C GLU A 80 -32.31 -12.82 20.04
N CYS A 81 -32.69 -14.07 19.77
CA CYS A 81 -31.76 -15.19 19.71
C CYS A 81 -31.30 -15.40 18.26
N VAL A 82 -30.15 -14.82 17.91
CA VAL A 82 -29.62 -14.88 16.52
C VAL A 82 -29.35 -16.31 16.08
N ALA A 83 -28.77 -17.16 16.93
CA ALA A 83 -28.55 -18.58 16.62
C ALA A 83 -29.87 -19.33 16.36
N GLY A 84 -30.93 -19.00 17.11
CA GLY A 84 -32.26 -19.56 16.88
C GLY A 84 -32.89 -19.11 15.56
N LEU A 85 -32.59 -17.88 15.10
CA LEU A 85 -32.99 -17.42 13.78
C LEU A 85 -32.27 -18.19 12.67
N VAL A 86 -30.97 -18.45 12.82
CA VAL A 86 -30.19 -19.27 11.87
C VAL A 86 -30.78 -20.67 11.75
N GLY A 87 -31.13 -21.32 12.87
CA GLY A 87 -31.79 -22.63 12.84
C GLY A 87 -33.11 -22.62 12.06
N LYS A 88 -33.96 -21.61 12.29
CA LYS A 88 -35.22 -21.44 11.52
C LYS A 88 -34.98 -21.25 10.03
N ILE A 89 -33.91 -20.55 9.65
CA ILE A 89 -33.53 -20.38 8.23
C ILE A 89 -33.10 -21.73 7.65
N GLY A 90 -32.28 -22.49 8.38
CA GLY A 90 -31.93 -23.86 8.00
C GLY A 90 -33.18 -24.72 7.75
N ASP A 91 -34.12 -24.74 8.69
CA ASP A 91 -35.37 -25.50 8.56
C ASP A 91 -36.16 -25.13 7.30
N VAL A 92 -36.21 -23.83 6.95
CA VAL A 92 -36.87 -23.33 5.73
C VAL A 92 -36.14 -23.78 4.46
N LEU A 93 -34.81 -23.89 4.52
CA LEU A 93 -33.97 -24.37 3.42
C LEU A 93 -33.90 -25.91 3.33
N GLY A 94 -34.46 -26.62 4.32
CA GLY A 94 -34.38 -28.08 4.42
C GLY A 94 -33.07 -28.61 5.00
N GLU A 95 -32.27 -27.74 5.63
CA GLU A 95 -30.98 -28.06 6.23
C GLU A 95 -31.08 -27.96 7.76
N HIS A 96 -30.69 -29.02 8.47
CA HIS A 96 -30.73 -28.99 9.94
C HIS A 96 -29.43 -28.39 10.48
N ILE A 97 -29.51 -27.18 11.04
CA ILE A 97 -28.38 -26.49 11.66
C ILE A 97 -28.49 -26.66 13.18
N ALA A 98 -27.63 -27.48 13.77
CA ALA A 98 -27.57 -27.68 15.21
C ALA A 98 -26.79 -26.53 15.89
N PRO A 99 -27.06 -26.23 17.18
CA PRO A 99 -26.29 -25.22 17.91
C PRO A 99 -24.78 -25.51 17.98
N SER A 100 -24.38 -26.78 17.90
CA SER A 100 -22.98 -27.20 17.85
C SER A 100 -22.27 -26.86 16.54
N ASP A 101 -23.03 -26.59 15.48
CA ASP A 101 -22.49 -26.24 14.16
C ASP A 101 -22.13 -24.74 14.10
N ILE A 102 -22.55 -23.96 15.11
CA ILE A 102 -22.36 -22.52 15.20
C ILE A 102 -21.30 -22.22 16.25
N GLU A 103 -20.09 -21.85 15.82
CA GLU A 103 -19.02 -21.43 16.74
C GLU A 103 -19.31 -20.05 17.34
N VAL A 104 -19.64 -19.08 16.49
CA VAL A 104 -19.96 -17.70 16.87
C VAL A 104 -21.09 -17.18 15.99
N CYS A 105 -22.06 -16.48 16.58
CA CYS A 105 -23.15 -15.85 15.84
C CYS A 105 -23.51 -14.51 16.48
N HIS A 106 -23.45 -13.44 15.69
CA HIS A 106 -23.76 -12.09 16.13
C HIS A 106 -24.28 -11.24 14.96
N ARG A 107 -24.91 -10.10 15.27
CA ARG A 107 -25.22 -9.08 14.27
C ARG A 107 -23.92 -8.39 13.83
N CYS A 108 -23.80 -8.10 12.54
CA CYS A 108 -22.76 -7.21 12.05
C CYS A 108 -23.16 -5.75 12.35
N PRO A 109 -22.22 -4.90 12.79
CA PRO A 109 -22.45 -3.46 12.84
C PRO A 109 -22.89 -2.95 11.45
N PRO A 110 -23.78 -1.94 11.38
CA PRO A 110 -24.08 -1.30 10.10
C PRO A 110 -22.79 -0.76 9.50
N GLU A 111 -22.59 -0.95 8.19
CA GLU A 111 -21.50 -0.29 7.46
C GLU A 111 -21.64 1.23 7.67
N ASN A 112 -20.54 1.90 8.01
CA ASN A 112 -20.51 3.37 8.06
C ASN A 112 -20.99 3.90 6.71
N LEU A 113 -22.14 4.59 6.69
CA LEU A 113 -22.75 5.16 5.48
C LEU A 113 -21.87 6.20 4.75
N GLU A 114 -20.71 6.58 5.30
CA GLU A 114 -19.79 7.57 4.72
C GLU A 114 -19.02 7.07 3.48
N SER A 115 -19.10 5.79 3.13
CA SER A 115 -18.43 5.23 1.94
C SER A 115 -19.31 5.19 0.68
N LEU A 116 -20.55 5.68 0.74
CA LEU A 116 -21.52 5.65 -0.37
C LEU A 116 -21.93 7.04 -0.92
N THR A 117 -21.21 8.11 -0.54
CA THR A 117 -21.33 9.46 -1.13
C THR A 117 -20.04 9.87 -1.82
#